data_AF-A0A3S1H1Z1-F1
#
_entry.id   AF-A0A3S1H1Z1-F1
#
_cell.length_a   1.000
_cell.length_b   1.000
_cell.length_c   1.000
_cell.angle_alpha   90.00
_cell.angle_beta   90.00
_cell.angle_gamma   90.00
#
_symmetry.space_group_name_H-M   'P 1'
#
loop_
_entity.id
_entity.type
_entity.pdbx_description
1 polymer ?
#
loop_
_entity_poly.entity_id
_entity_poly.type
_entity_poly.pdbx_seq_one_letter_code
_entity_poly.pdbx_strand_id
1 'polypeptide(L)' 'AEIRLEYSRLKQEHADFDAAINAMIATGCDPLQIQRMKKKKLMLKDRLSALEDRIIPDIIA' A
#
# COMPACT_ATOMS: atom_id res chain seq x y z
N ALA A 1 -1.19 -19.84 -4.97
CA ALA A 1 -0.80 -18.93 -6.07
C ALA A 1 -1.50 -17.58 -5.97
N GLU A 2 -2.80 -17.58 -5.66
CA GLU A 2 -3.66 -16.39 -5.57
C GLU A 2 -3.19 -15.34 -4.54
N ILE A 3 -2.77 -15.76 -3.34
CA ILE A 3 -2.28 -14.85 -2.28
C ILE A 3 -1.04 -14.06 -2.71
N ARG A 4 -0.11 -14.68 -3.46
CA ARG A 4 1.09 -13.99 -3.97
C ARG A 4 0.74 -12.97 -5.06
N LEU A 5 -0.26 -13.26 -5.89
CA LEU A 5 -0.77 -12.34 -6.91
C LEU A 5 -1.47 -11.14 -6.26
N GLU A 6 -2.30 -11.38 -5.26
CA GLU A 6 -2.97 -10.34 -4.49
C GLU A 6 -1.97 -9.44 -3.76
N TYR A 7 -0.96 -10.03 -3.12
CA TYR A 7 0.14 -9.28 -2.49
C TYR A 7 0.87 -8.38 -3.50
N SER A 8 1.24 -8.93 -4.68
CA SER A 8 1.89 -8.15 -5.73
C SER A 8 1.01 -6.97 -6.20
N ARG A 9 -0.29 -7.20 -6.35
CA ARG A 9 -1.24 -6.16 -6.75
C ARG A 9 -1.35 -5.06 -5.70
N LEU A 10 -1.53 -5.42 -4.43
CA LEU A 10 -1.60 -4.46 -3.32
C LEU A 10 -0.30 -3.68 -3.15
N LYS A 11 0.85 -4.32 -3.41
CA LYS A 11 2.17 -3.69 -3.36
C LYS A 11 2.32 -2.64 -4.45
N GLN A 12 1.87 -2.94 -5.67
CA GLN A 12 1.85 -1.99 -6.77
C GLN A 12 0.90 -0.82 -6.45
N GLU A 13 -0.31 -1.10 -5.99
CA GLU A 13 -1.27 -0.05 -5.62
C GLU A 13 -0.72 0.87 -4.51
N HIS A 14 -0.06 0.30 -3.50
CA HIS A 14 0.61 1.08 -2.46
C HIS A 14 1.72 2.00 -3.00
N ALA A 15 2.49 1.54 -4.00
CA ALA A 15 3.52 2.34 -4.66
C ALA A 15 2.89 3.48 -5.48
N ASP A 16 1.77 3.22 -6.18
CA ASP A 16 1.04 4.24 -6.93
C ASP A 16 0.48 5.33 -6.00
N PHE A 17 -0.03 4.96 -4.81
CA PHE A 17 -0.43 5.93 -3.79
C PHE A 17 0.73 6.80 -3.33
N ASP A 18 1.94 6.25 -3.22
CA ASP A 18 3.10 7.02 -2.81
C ASP A 18 3.52 8.03 -3.89
N ALA A 19 3.55 7.60 -5.14
CA ALA A 19 3.81 8.48 -6.28
C ALA A 19 2.77 9.61 -6.36
N ALA A 20 1.49 9.28 -6.18
CA ALA A 20 0.41 10.25 -6.18
C ALA A 20 0.54 11.25 -5.02
N ILE A 21 0.84 10.80 -3.80
CA ILE A 21 1.07 11.68 -2.64
C ILE A 21 2.24 12.63 -2.90
N ASN A 22 3.35 12.13 -3.44
CA ASN A 22 4.51 12.96 -3.75
C ASN A 22 4.20 14.01 -4.82
N ALA A 23 3.46 13.63 -5.86
CA ALA A 23 2.98 14.57 -6.87
C ALA A 23 2.07 15.64 -6.25
N MET A 24 1.10 15.24 -5.41
CA MET A 24 0.20 16.18 -4.72
C MET A 24 0.94 17.16 -3.80
N ILE A 25 1.99 16.70 -3.12
CA ILE A 25 2.85 17.56 -2.30
C ILE A 25 3.60 18.55 -3.20
N ALA A 26 4.19 18.08 -4.30
CA ALA A 26 4.94 18.92 -5.23
C ALA A 26 4.06 19.98 -5.91
N THR A 27 2.79 19.67 -6.19
CA THR A 27 1.82 20.60 -6.77
C THR A 27 1.16 21.52 -5.74
N GLY A 28 1.41 21.33 -4.44
CA GLY A 28 0.78 22.13 -3.39
C GLY A 28 -0.72 21.87 -3.22
N CYS A 29 -1.16 20.63 -3.39
CA CYS A 29 -2.56 20.25 -3.15
C CYS A 29 -2.97 20.46 -1.68
N ASP A 30 -4.30 20.49 -1.46
CA ASP A 30 -4.91 20.61 -0.14
C ASP A 30 -4.36 19.56 0.85
N PRO A 31 -3.85 19.99 2.04
CA PRO A 31 -3.39 19.09 3.09
C PRO A 31 -4.39 18.00 3.49
N LEU A 32 -5.70 18.28 3.48
CA LEU A 32 -6.74 17.31 3.81
C LEU A 32 -6.83 16.21 2.75
N GLN A 33 -6.66 16.54 1.47
CA GLN A 33 -6.63 15.54 0.40
C GLN A 33 -5.38 14.65 0.53
N ILE A 34 -4.22 15.24 0.82
CA ILE A 34 -2.98 14.50 1.07
C ILE A 34 -3.14 13.58 2.28
N GLN A 35 -3.75 14.04 3.37
CA GLN A 35 -4.04 13.21 4.56
C GLN A 35 -4.96 12.02 4.23
N ARG A 36 -6.01 12.24 3.43
CA ARG A 36 -6.90 11.15 3.00
C ARG A 36 -6.14 10.10 2.18
N MET A 37 -5.25 10.52 1.29
CA MET A 37 -4.41 9.62 0.50
C MET A 37 -3.45 8.83 1.39
N LYS A 38 -2.78 9.50 2.34
CA LYS A 38 -1.92 8.84 3.33
C LYS A 38 -2.68 7.81 4.17
N LYS A 39 -3.93 8.10 4.58
CA LYS A 39 -4.78 7.14 5.30
C LYS A 39 -5.09 5.90 4.45
N LYS A 40 -5.41 6.07 3.16
CA LYS A 40 -5.62 4.95 2.22
C LYS A 40 -4.35 4.13 2.05
N LYS A 41 -3.19 4.78 1.87
CA LYS A 41 -1.88 4.14 1.79
C LYS A 41 -1.59 3.30 3.05
N LEU A 42 -1.90 3.82 4.24
CA LEU A 42 -1.73 3.08 5.50
C LEU A 42 -2.58 1.81 5.55
N MET A 43 -3.85 1.87 5.15
CA MET A 43 -4.71 0.68 5.09
C MET A 43 -4.18 -0.39 4.14
N LEU A 44 -3.59 0.01 3.00
CA LEU A 44 -2.95 -0.94 2.08
C LEU A 44 -1.69 -1.56 2.68
N LYS A 45 -0.89 -0.77 3.41
CA LYS A 45 0.27 -1.27 4.15
C LYS A 45 -0.14 -2.32 5.20
N ASP A 46 -1.18 -2.03 5.98
CA ASP A 46 -1.68 -2.96 7.00
C ASP A 46 -2.16 -4.28 6.38
N ARG A 47 -2.86 -4.21 5.23
CA ARG A 47 -3.27 -5.40 4.46
C ARG A 47 -2.07 -6.16 3.88
N LEU A 48 -1.06 -5.46 3.37
CA LEU A 48 0.17 -6.07 2.88
C LEU A 48 0.87 -6.84 4.00
N SER A 49 1.02 -6.24 5.19
CA SER A 49 1.62 -6.92 6.34
C SER A 49 0.82 -8.16 6.74
N ALA A 50 -0.52 -8.09 6.77
CA ALA A 50 -1.35 -9.25 7.09
C ALA A 50 -1.25 -10.39 6.05
N LEU A 51 -1.04 -10.05 4.77
CA LEU A 51 -0.81 -11.04 3.71
C LEU A 51 0.61 -11.60 3.74
N GLU A 52 1.60 -10.75 4.05
CA GLU A 52 2.99 -11.13 4.23
C GLU A 52 3.12 -12.15 5.38
N ASP A 53 2.43 -11.89 6.49
CA ASP A 53 2.29 -12.80 7.64
C ASP A 53 1.54 -14.10 7.31
N ARG A 54 0.88 -14.22 6.14
CA ARG A 54 0.28 -15.48 5.66
C ARG A 54 1.12 -16.19 4.61
N ILE A 55 1.98 -15.45 3.90
CA ILE A 55 2.94 -16.01 2.94
C ILE A 55 4.16 -16.55 3.68
N ILE A 56 4.65 -15.85 4.71
CA ILE A 56 5.84 -16.22 5.50
C ILE A 56 5.67 -17.52 6.32
N PRO A 57 4.52 -17.84 6.96
CA PRO A 57 4.33 -19.11 7.69
C PRO A 57 4.57 -20.33 6.80
N ASP A 58 4.25 -20.21 5.51
CA ASP A 58 4.37 -21.28 4.51
C ASP A 58 5.84 -21.51 4.06
N ILE A 59 6.78 -20.64 4.47
CA ILE A 59 8.22 -20.71 4.13
C ILE A 59 9.04 -21.30 5.31
N ILE A 60 8.48 -21.34 6.52
CA ILE A 60 9.17 -21.81 7.74
C ILE A 60 8.48 -23.05 8.36
N ALA A 61 7.62 -23.75 7.60
CA ALA A 61 7.03 -25.03 7.99
C ALA A 61 7.87 -26.22 7.51
#